data_AF-A0A9D1Z989-F1
#
_entry.id   AF-A0A9D1Z989-F1
#
_cell.length_a   1.000
_cell.length_b   1.000
_cell.length_c   1.000
_cell.angle_alpha   90.00
_cell.angle_beta   90.00
_cell.angle_gamma   90.00
#
_symmetry.space_group_name_H-M   'P 1'
#
loop_
_entity.id
_entity.type
_entity.pdbx_description
1 polymer ?
#
loop_
_entity_poly.entity_id
_entity_poly.type
_entity_poly.pdbx_seq_one_letter_code
_entity_poly.pdbx_strand_id
1 'polypeptide(L)'
;MKKKLLLLFLTLSLTCLAVAAAIPASAETETSEPSRTETPAEERDGQTSAGSAQTDDPAQVKPTPRESGSAGKATVYGRAKITVSADAAIVRISLDARAGSAADAEKSLTEKADEIMDAVHKIDPEAKDTADRVFVYPVWEKDTAMFEASREMAIKCKTPEKAEQICNAGKDAGGHCCNVFYLLEDKKDAYNRALSEAKANAEQKAEVLLGIASAPKSVTEQCVYDYSDCEQKGMIVVEATVRARFSV
;
A
#
# COMPACT_ATOMS: atom_id res chain seq x y z
N MET A 1 43.84 37.85 -32.36
CA MET A 1 44.14 36.93 -33.48
C MET A 1 45.44 36.19 -33.20
N LYS A 2 45.55 34.90 -33.55
CA LYS A 2 46.75 34.03 -33.44
C LYS A 2 47.23 33.74 -31.98
N LYS A 3 47.78 32.56 -31.64
CA LYS A 3 47.63 31.16 -32.12
C LYS A 3 48.36 30.25 -31.09
N LYS A 4 47.77 29.10 -30.74
CA LYS A 4 48.41 27.85 -30.26
C LYS A 4 49.54 27.90 -29.20
N LEU A 5 49.38 27.14 -28.12
CA LEU A 5 50.32 26.06 -27.82
C LEU A 5 49.59 24.84 -27.21
N LEU A 6 50.16 23.66 -27.40
CA LEU A 6 49.66 22.31 -27.10
C LEU A 6 50.81 21.55 -26.36
N LEU A 7 50.51 20.37 -25.81
CA LEU A 7 51.36 19.37 -25.11
C LEU A 7 51.28 19.40 -23.57
N LEU A 8 51.48 18.30 -22.84
CA LEU A 8 51.25 16.83 -23.03
C LEU A 8 51.63 16.13 -21.69
N PHE A 9 51.55 14.79 -21.63
CA PHE A 9 51.97 13.87 -20.54
C PHE A 9 51.01 13.81 -19.34
N LEU A 10 50.32 12.70 -18.99
CA LEU A 10 50.46 11.23 -19.21
C LEU A 10 51.49 10.50 -18.33
N THR A 11 51.01 9.79 -17.29
CA THR A 11 51.62 8.64 -16.57
C THR A 11 50.57 7.92 -15.70
N LEU A 12 50.89 6.80 -15.02
CA LEU A 12 50.67 5.43 -15.55
C LEU A 12 50.73 4.34 -14.44
N SER A 13 49.60 3.97 -13.82
CA SER A 13 49.40 2.70 -13.06
C SER A 13 47.92 2.55 -12.65
N LEU A 14 47.18 1.44 -12.84
CA LEU A 14 47.44 0.05 -13.23
C LEU A 14 48.24 -0.81 -12.23
N THR A 15 47.50 -1.46 -11.31
CA THR A 15 47.87 -2.76 -10.71
C THR A 15 46.60 -3.57 -10.45
N CYS A 16 46.48 -4.75 -11.05
CA CYS A 16 45.46 -5.74 -10.73
C CYS A 16 45.81 -6.49 -9.43
N LEU A 17 44.82 -7.04 -8.74
CA LEU A 17 44.93 -8.41 -8.22
C LEU A 17 43.54 -9.05 -8.09
N ALA A 18 43.42 -10.29 -8.55
CA ALA A 18 42.21 -11.10 -8.44
C ALA A 18 42.40 -12.19 -7.38
N VAL A 19 41.32 -12.60 -6.71
CA VAL A 19 41.23 -13.89 -6.02
C VAL A 19 39.90 -14.53 -6.40
N ALA A 20 39.97 -15.77 -6.87
CA ALA A 20 38.81 -16.57 -7.25
C ALA A 20 38.75 -17.85 -6.40
N ALA A 21 37.57 -18.17 -5.87
CA ALA A 21 37.12 -19.49 -5.42
C ALA A 21 35.73 -19.33 -4.75
N ALA A 22 34.82 -20.29 -4.74
CA ALA A 22 34.55 -21.42 -5.65
C ALA A 22 33.13 -21.92 -5.31
N ILE A 23 32.29 -22.20 -6.31
CA ILE A 23 30.97 -22.83 -6.11
C ILE A 23 31.06 -24.29 -6.56
N PRO A 24 30.67 -25.28 -5.73
CA PRO A 24 30.27 -26.59 -6.20
C PRO A 24 28.74 -26.63 -6.42
N ALA A 25 28.33 -27.16 -7.57
CA ALA A 25 26.94 -27.41 -7.92
C ALA A 25 26.53 -28.87 -7.63
N SER A 26 25.21 -29.07 -7.41
CA SER A 26 24.40 -30.26 -7.74
C SER A 26 22.92 -29.78 -7.70
N ALA A 27 22.04 -29.99 -8.68
CA ALA A 27 21.56 -31.28 -9.22
C ALA A 27 20.72 -32.04 -8.15
N GLU A 28 19.48 -32.51 -8.38
CA GLU A 28 18.71 -32.80 -9.61
C GLU A 28 17.18 -32.55 -9.47
N THR A 29 16.47 -32.78 -10.57
CA THR A 29 15.00 -32.93 -10.78
C THR A 29 14.21 -33.71 -9.72
N GLU A 30 12.93 -33.34 -9.50
CA GLU A 30 11.77 -34.16 -9.91
C GLU A 30 10.39 -33.50 -9.68
N THR A 31 9.42 -33.84 -10.55
CA THR A 31 7.99 -33.45 -10.49
C THR A 31 7.14 -34.50 -9.78
N SER A 32 6.23 -34.09 -8.88
CA SER A 32 5.01 -34.86 -8.55
C SER A 32 3.92 -33.99 -7.91
N GLU A 33 2.65 -34.38 -8.09
CA GLU A 33 1.45 -33.57 -7.80
C GLU A 33 1.00 -33.65 -6.32
N PRO A 34 0.27 -32.62 -5.81
CA PRO A 34 -0.27 -32.64 -4.44
C PRO A 34 -1.56 -33.47 -4.32
N SER A 35 -1.52 -34.50 -3.48
CA SER A 35 -2.71 -35.30 -3.14
C SER A 35 -3.70 -34.51 -2.27
N ARG A 36 -4.99 -34.58 -2.62
CA ARG A 36 -6.11 -34.15 -1.76
C ARG A 36 -6.57 -35.32 -0.91
N THR A 37 -6.72 -35.08 0.40
CA THR A 37 -7.47 -35.99 1.29
C THR A 37 -8.77 -35.32 1.71
N GLU A 38 -9.88 -35.81 1.18
CA GLU A 38 -11.22 -35.47 1.64
C GLU A 38 -11.54 -36.21 2.94
N THR A 39 -12.40 -35.65 3.80
CA THR A 39 -12.94 -36.35 4.98
C THR A 39 -14.47 -36.20 4.96
N PRO A 40 -15.22 -37.31 4.95
CA PRO A 40 -16.67 -37.28 4.73
C PRO A 40 -17.48 -36.96 6.00
N ALA A 41 -18.73 -36.57 5.79
CA ALA A 41 -19.75 -36.44 6.83
C ALA A 41 -20.37 -37.81 7.18
N GLU A 42 -20.93 -37.93 8.38
CA GLU A 42 -21.68 -39.11 8.84
C GLU A 42 -23.01 -38.67 9.48
N GLU A 43 -24.05 -39.48 9.34
CA GLU A 43 -25.46 -39.15 9.60
C GLU A 43 -26.16 -40.24 10.44
N ARG A 44 -27.09 -39.84 11.34
CA ARG A 44 -28.13 -40.68 12.01
C ARG A 44 -27.66 -41.70 13.09
N ASP A 45 -28.50 -42.26 13.97
CA ASP A 45 -29.99 -42.38 14.03
C ASP A 45 -30.57 -42.57 15.48
N GLY A 46 -31.89 -42.32 15.66
CA GLY A 46 -32.78 -42.88 16.74
C GLY A 46 -32.60 -42.47 18.23
N GLN A 47 -33.57 -42.65 19.17
CA GLN A 47 -35.02 -42.96 19.07
C GLN A 47 -35.81 -42.73 20.41
N THR A 48 -36.98 -42.07 20.35
CA THR A 48 -38.25 -42.17 21.17
C THR A 48 -38.32 -42.53 22.68
N SER A 49 -39.19 -41.81 23.45
CA SER A 49 -40.25 -42.27 24.42
C SER A 49 -40.44 -41.33 25.64
N ALA A 50 -41.55 -41.23 26.40
CA ALA A 50 -43.00 -41.00 26.12
C ALA A 50 -43.81 -40.83 27.47
N GLY A 51 -44.76 -39.88 27.55
CA GLY A 51 -45.73 -39.70 28.67
C GLY A 51 -45.15 -39.16 30.01
N SER A 52 -45.89 -38.54 30.95
CA SER A 52 -47.26 -37.98 31.05
C SER A 52 -47.28 -37.06 32.32
N ALA A 53 -48.30 -36.29 32.75
CA ALA A 53 -49.70 -36.06 32.35
C ALA A 53 -50.12 -34.58 32.68
N GLN A 54 -51.41 -34.28 32.91
CA GLN A 54 -51.95 -32.94 33.20
C GLN A 54 -53.18 -33.00 34.14
N THR A 55 -53.29 -32.09 35.13
CA THR A 55 -54.54 -31.39 35.57
C THR A 55 -54.33 -30.37 36.73
N ASP A 56 -54.62 -29.10 36.44
CA ASP A 56 -55.40 -28.07 37.16
C ASP A 56 -55.36 -27.85 38.71
N ASP A 57 -55.01 -26.62 39.13
CA ASP A 57 -55.83 -25.74 40.00
C ASP A 57 -55.35 -24.25 39.92
N PRO A 58 -56.20 -23.21 39.76
CA PRO A 58 -55.74 -21.83 39.53
C PRO A 58 -55.88 -20.91 40.76
N ALA A 59 -54.81 -20.75 41.55
CA ALA A 59 -54.78 -19.83 42.70
C ALA A 59 -53.59 -18.84 42.66
N GLN A 60 -53.89 -17.60 42.25
CA GLN A 60 -53.13 -16.34 42.47
C GLN A 60 -51.59 -16.39 42.55
N VAL A 61 -50.93 -16.23 41.40
CA VAL A 61 -49.57 -15.64 41.36
C VAL A 61 -49.72 -14.12 41.25
N LYS A 62 -49.58 -13.41 42.38
CA LYS A 62 -49.40 -11.95 42.39
C LYS A 62 -48.12 -11.61 41.62
N PRO A 63 -48.16 -10.83 40.52
CA PRO A 63 -46.94 -10.48 39.81
C PRO A 63 -46.09 -9.56 40.69
N THR A 64 -44.98 -10.11 41.21
CA THR A 64 -43.90 -9.29 41.76
C THR A 64 -43.34 -8.43 40.63
N PRO A 65 -43.20 -7.11 40.80
CA PRO A 65 -42.50 -6.29 39.82
C PRO A 65 -41.08 -6.84 39.64
N ARG A 66 -40.76 -7.32 38.44
CA ARG A 66 -39.35 -7.47 38.05
C ARG A 66 -38.79 -6.07 37.94
N GLU A 67 -37.88 -5.71 38.84
CA GLU A 67 -36.98 -4.59 38.59
C GLU A 67 -36.15 -4.91 37.35
N SER A 68 -36.59 -4.41 36.20
CA SER A 68 -35.87 -4.48 34.93
C SER A 68 -34.71 -3.47 34.94
N GLY A 69 -33.78 -3.64 35.89
CA GLY A 69 -32.63 -2.78 36.10
C GLY A 69 -31.51 -2.90 35.07
N SER A 70 -31.74 -3.55 33.92
CA SER A 70 -30.78 -3.52 32.82
C SER A 70 -30.93 -2.21 32.05
N ALA A 71 -30.16 -1.19 32.44
CA ALA A 71 -29.95 -0.01 31.61
C ALA A 71 -29.53 -0.48 30.21
N GLY A 72 -30.32 -0.08 29.20
CA GLY A 72 -30.16 -0.59 27.85
C GLY A 72 -28.83 -0.13 27.26
N LYS A 73 -28.32 -0.92 26.31
CA LYS A 73 -27.09 -0.59 25.59
C LYS A 73 -27.34 -0.66 24.10
N ALA A 74 -27.25 0.47 23.43
CA ALA A 74 -27.24 0.54 21.98
C ALA A 74 -25.78 0.59 21.47
N THR A 75 -25.54 -0.04 20.32
CA THR A 75 -24.27 0.07 19.59
C THR A 75 -24.58 0.55 18.18
N VAL A 76 -23.96 1.66 17.77
CA VAL A 76 -24.18 2.28 16.45
C VAL A 76 -22.84 2.46 15.76
N TYR A 77 -22.79 2.15 14.47
CA TYR A 77 -21.60 2.33 13.64
C TYR A 77 -21.70 3.61 12.81
N GLY A 78 -20.77 4.52 13.09
CA GLY A 78 -20.54 5.72 12.31
C GLY A 78 -19.53 5.45 11.21
N ARG A 79 -19.77 6.01 10.02
CA ARG A 79 -18.84 5.99 8.90
C ARG A 79 -18.76 7.38 8.30
N ALA A 80 -17.56 7.82 7.95
CA ALA A 80 -17.35 9.03 7.18
C ALA A 80 -16.27 8.81 6.13
N LYS A 81 -16.44 9.47 4.99
CA LYS A 81 -15.49 9.54 3.89
C LYS A 81 -15.22 11.02 3.64
N ILE A 82 -13.99 11.46 3.84
CA ILE A 82 -13.55 12.81 3.48
C ILE A 82 -12.61 12.73 2.27
N THR A 83 -12.59 13.79 1.47
CA THR A 83 -11.64 13.96 0.37
C THR A 83 -10.78 15.19 0.68
N VAL A 84 -9.47 15.04 0.58
CA VAL A 84 -8.47 16.08 0.85
C VAL A 84 -7.43 16.11 -0.27
N SER A 85 -6.80 17.25 -0.54
CA SER A 85 -5.71 17.32 -1.51
C SER A 85 -4.48 16.56 -0.98
N ALA A 86 -3.79 15.84 -1.87
CA ALA A 86 -2.47 15.29 -1.59
C ALA A 86 -1.46 16.41 -1.30
N ASP A 87 -0.46 16.12 -0.47
CA ASP A 87 0.67 17.02 -0.17
C ASP A 87 1.98 16.58 -0.87
N ALA A 88 2.01 15.35 -1.39
CA ALA A 88 3.14 14.78 -2.10
C ALA A 88 2.70 13.76 -3.15
N ALA A 89 3.60 13.46 -4.09
CA ALA A 89 3.43 12.37 -5.04
C ALA A 89 4.73 11.58 -5.23
N ILE A 90 4.60 10.30 -5.55
CA ILE A 90 5.68 9.42 -6.00
C ILE A 90 5.40 9.04 -7.45
N VAL A 91 6.28 9.49 -8.35
CA VAL A 91 6.28 9.09 -9.76
C VAL A 91 7.22 7.90 -9.92
N ARG A 92 6.71 6.80 -10.48
CA ARG A 92 7.52 5.61 -10.78
C ARG A 92 7.96 5.61 -12.22
N ILE A 93 9.25 5.46 -12.45
CA ILE A 93 9.86 5.46 -13.78
C ILE A 93 10.79 4.25 -13.88
N SER A 94 10.44 3.26 -14.70
CA SER A 94 11.34 2.18 -15.04
C SER A 94 12.34 2.62 -16.10
N LEU A 95 13.55 2.10 -16.02
CA LEU A 95 14.58 2.28 -17.03
C LEU A 95 15.39 0.99 -17.15
N ASP A 96 15.86 0.74 -18.37
CA ASP A 96 16.64 -0.44 -18.71
C ASP A 96 17.87 -0.02 -19.55
N ALA A 97 18.97 -0.73 -19.37
CA ALA A 97 20.19 -0.59 -20.15
C ALA A 97 20.77 -1.97 -20.49
N ARG A 98 21.38 -2.10 -21.67
CA ARG A 98 22.04 -3.33 -22.12
C ARG A 98 23.48 -3.08 -22.51
N ALA A 99 24.37 -3.99 -22.15
CA ALA A 99 25.76 -3.97 -22.57
C ALA A 99 26.37 -5.39 -22.64
N GLY A 100 27.59 -5.49 -23.18
CA GLY A 100 28.34 -6.76 -23.23
C GLY A 100 28.93 -7.21 -21.88
N SER A 101 28.81 -6.38 -20.83
CA SER A 101 29.21 -6.73 -19.47
C SER A 101 28.21 -6.19 -18.45
N ALA A 102 28.11 -6.85 -17.29
CA ALA A 102 27.24 -6.41 -16.19
C ALA A 102 27.60 -4.98 -15.72
N ALA A 103 28.90 -4.69 -15.60
CA ALA A 103 29.40 -3.39 -15.13
C ALA A 103 29.08 -2.25 -16.12
N ASP A 104 29.18 -2.50 -17.42
CA ASP A 104 28.83 -1.50 -18.44
C ASP A 104 27.30 -1.27 -18.49
N ALA A 105 26.50 -2.32 -18.26
CA ALA A 105 25.05 -2.21 -18.21
C ALA A 105 24.60 -1.40 -16.97
N GLU A 106 25.13 -1.71 -15.79
CA GLU A 106 24.88 -0.96 -14.55
C GLU A 106 25.33 0.51 -14.65
N LYS A 107 26.51 0.75 -15.25
CA LYS A 107 27.01 2.10 -15.51
C LYS A 107 26.08 2.88 -16.44
N SER A 108 25.71 2.31 -17.59
CA SER A 108 24.80 2.96 -18.54
C SER A 108 23.40 3.21 -17.95
N LEU A 109 22.92 2.32 -17.08
CA LEU A 109 21.69 2.53 -16.33
C LEU A 109 21.79 3.70 -15.36
N THR A 110 22.94 3.84 -14.68
CA THR A 110 23.21 4.94 -13.75
C THR A 110 23.25 6.27 -14.49
N GLU A 111 23.98 6.36 -15.61
CA GLU A 111 24.06 7.55 -16.46
C GLU A 111 22.66 8.00 -16.93
N LYS A 112 21.81 7.07 -17.38
CA LYS A 112 20.40 7.36 -17.72
C LYS A 112 19.57 7.86 -16.55
N ALA A 113 19.76 7.30 -15.36
CA ALA A 113 19.02 7.72 -14.17
C ALA A 113 19.41 9.14 -13.73
N ASP A 114 20.67 9.50 -13.87
CA ASP A 114 21.17 10.85 -13.61
C ASP A 114 20.58 11.84 -14.65
N GLU A 115 20.54 11.48 -15.94
CA GLU A 115 19.86 12.29 -16.97
C GLU A 115 18.35 12.49 -16.68
N ILE A 116 17.66 11.46 -16.19
CA ILE A 116 16.27 11.56 -15.73
C ILE A 116 16.15 12.51 -14.53
N MET A 117 17.02 12.37 -13.51
CA MET A 117 16.99 13.26 -12.35
C MET A 117 17.30 14.72 -12.73
N ASP A 118 18.26 14.96 -13.62
CA ASP A 118 18.56 16.28 -14.18
C ASP A 118 17.37 16.88 -14.95
N ALA A 119 16.55 16.06 -15.61
CA ALA A 119 15.31 16.51 -16.25
C ALA A 119 14.23 16.85 -15.20
N VAL A 120 14.11 16.04 -14.14
CA VAL A 120 13.16 16.21 -13.04
C VAL A 120 13.50 17.42 -12.16
N HIS A 121 14.76 17.67 -11.85
CA HIS A 121 15.19 18.81 -11.02
C HIS A 121 14.96 20.17 -11.68
N LYS A 122 14.81 20.23 -13.00
CA LYS A 122 14.35 21.44 -13.72
C LYS A 122 12.87 21.76 -13.44
N ILE A 123 12.09 20.78 -12.96
CA ILE A 123 10.66 20.89 -12.65
C ILE A 123 10.45 21.01 -11.13
N ASP A 124 11.07 20.15 -10.34
CA ASP A 124 11.07 20.18 -8.88
C ASP A 124 12.50 19.90 -8.34
N PRO A 125 13.28 20.94 -7.97
CA PRO A 125 14.62 20.80 -7.43
C PRO A 125 14.72 20.02 -6.10
N GLU A 126 13.62 19.89 -5.37
CA GLU A 126 13.56 19.14 -4.10
C GLU A 126 13.18 17.67 -4.30
N ALA A 127 12.88 17.25 -5.54
CA ALA A 127 12.53 15.88 -5.85
C ALA A 127 13.71 14.91 -5.63
N LYS A 128 13.40 13.72 -5.11
CA LYS A 128 14.41 12.71 -4.77
C LYS A 128 13.97 11.36 -5.29
N ASP A 129 14.86 10.63 -5.96
CA ASP A 129 14.68 9.20 -6.07
C ASP A 129 14.84 8.57 -4.67
N THR A 130 13.98 7.61 -4.38
CA THR A 130 13.93 6.87 -3.12
C THR A 130 14.09 5.36 -3.32
N ALA A 131 14.31 4.92 -4.57
CA ALA A 131 14.63 3.54 -4.90
C ALA A 131 16.11 3.20 -4.58
N ASP A 132 16.33 1.99 -4.08
CA ASP A 132 17.62 1.49 -3.60
C ASP A 132 18.23 0.36 -4.46
N ARG A 133 17.50 -0.12 -5.47
CA ARG A 133 17.79 -1.37 -6.16
C ARG A 133 17.93 -1.23 -7.68
N VAL A 134 19.05 -1.76 -8.16
CA VAL A 134 19.30 -2.12 -9.55
C VAL A 134 19.33 -3.64 -9.62
N PHE A 135 18.71 -4.21 -10.65
CA PHE A 135 18.79 -5.63 -10.99
C PHE A 135 19.63 -5.78 -12.24
N VAL A 136 20.62 -6.68 -12.24
CA VAL A 136 21.43 -6.99 -13.42
C VAL A 136 21.36 -8.49 -13.67
N TYR A 137 21.00 -8.89 -14.88
CA TYR A 137 20.90 -10.29 -15.28
C TYR A 137 21.45 -10.53 -16.69
N PRO A 138 22.03 -11.72 -16.95
CA PRO A 138 22.44 -12.10 -18.29
C PRO A 138 21.22 -12.34 -19.19
N VAL A 139 21.27 -11.84 -20.41
CA VAL A 139 20.29 -12.09 -21.47
C VAL A 139 21.02 -12.65 -22.69
N TRP A 140 20.48 -13.73 -23.26
CA TRP A 140 21.11 -14.43 -24.39
C TRP A 140 20.51 -13.97 -25.71
N GLU A 141 21.31 -13.27 -26.52
CA GLU A 141 20.93 -12.90 -27.88
C GLU A 141 21.66 -13.81 -28.88
N LYS A 142 20.93 -14.83 -29.37
CA LYS A 142 21.47 -15.95 -30.16
C LYS A 142 22.55 -16.70 -29.37
N ASP A 143 23.82 -16.42 -29.67
CA ASP A 143 25.00 -17.05 -29.08
C ASP A 143 25.87 -16.05 -28.28
N THR A 144 25.42 -14.80 -28.14
CA THR A 144 26.14 -13.75 -27.40
C THR A 144 25.47 -13.52 -26.04
N ALA A 145 26.25 -13.69 -24.97
CA ALA A 145 25.86 -13.27 -23.63
C ALA A 145 25.92 -11.73 -23.56
N MET A 146 24.76 -11.12 -23.39
CA MET A 146 24.60 -9.71 -23.05
C MET A 146 24.14 -9.60 -21.60
N PHE A 147 24.19 -8.40 -21.02
CA PHE A 147 23.65 -8.12 -19.70
C PHE A 147 22.61 -7.02 -19.81
N GLU A 148 21.49 -7.22 -19.15
CA GLU A 148 20.43 -6.22 -18.97
C GLU A 148 20.45 -5.76 -17.52
N ALA A 149 20.54 -4.45 -17.33
CA ALA A 149 20.39 -3.79 -16.05
C ALA A 149 19.05 -3.05 -16.05
N SER A 150 18.26 -3.20 -14.99
CA SER A 150 16.92 -2.64 -14.85
C SER A 150 16.73 -2.03 -13.46
N ARG A 151 15.97 -0.93 -13.39
CA ARG A 151 15.63 -0.20 -12.16
C ARG A 151 14.26 0.43 -12.30
N GLU A 152 13.52 0.49 -11.20
CA GLU A 152 12.36 1.37 -11.07
C GLU A 152 12.73 2.51 -10.11
N MET A 153 12.83 3.73 -10.62
CA MET A 153 12.99 4.94 -9.81
C MET A 153 11.67 5.25 -9.10
N ALA A 154 11.75 5.65 -7.84
CA ALA A 154 10.63 6.10 -7.02
C ALA A 154 10.83 7.59 -6.68
N ILE A 155 10.50 8.44 -7.65
CA ILE A 155 10.77 9.88 -7.59
C ILE A 155 9.69 10.56 -6.73
N LYS A 156 10.05 10.89 -5.50
CA LYS A 156 9.18 11.60 -4.55
C LYS A 156 9.30 13.11 -4.74
N CYS A 157 8.17 13.79 -4.86
CA CYS A 157 8.05 15.25 -4.98
C CYS A 157 7.03 15.78 -3.97
N LYS A 158 7.23 17.03 -3.52
CA LYS A 158 6.31 17.76 -2.59
C LYS A 158 5.29 18.63 -3.32
N THR A 159 5.25 18.50 -4.64
CA THR A 159 4.48 19.36 -5.55
C THR A 159 3.61 18.44 -6.41
N PRO A 160 2.57 17.80 -5.86
CA PRO A 160 1.81 16.74 -6.54
C PRO A 160 1.22 17.17 -7.89
N GLU A 161 0.91 18.46 -8.08
CA GLU A 161 0.47 19.04 -9.34
C GLU A 161 1.52 18.97 -10.47
N LYS A 162 2.81 18.78 -10.13
CA LYS A 162 3.90 18.58 -11.10
C LYS A 162 4.15 17.12 -11.45
N ALA A 163 3.49 16.16 -10.79
CA ALA A 163 3.80 14.74 -10.95
C ALA A 163 3.66 14.23 -12.41
N GLU A 164 2.68 14.72 -13.15
CA GLU A 164 2.50 14.42 -14.58
C GLU A 164 3.62 15.05 -15.46
N GLN A 165 4.14 16.21 -15.07
CA GLN A 165 5.27 16.86 -15.77
C GLN A 165 6.57 16.08 -15.54
N ILE A 166 6.81 15.63 -14.30
CA ILE A 166 7.91 14.73 -13.91
C ILE A 166 7.83 13.40 -14.70
N CYS A 167 6.62 12.81 -14.76
CA CYS A 167 6.33 11.61 -15.54
C CYS A 167 6.65 11.76 -17.04
N ASN A 168 6.38 12.93 -17.63
CA ASN A 168 6.72 13.19 -19.03
C ASN A 168 8.22 13.49 -19.23
N ALA A 169 8.83 14.29 -18.35
CA ALA A 169 10.28 14.58 -18.43
C ALA A 169 11.15 13.32 -18.35
N GLY A 170 10.78 12.34 -17.51
CA GLY A 170 11.47 11.05 -17.47
C GLY A 170 11.23 10.16 -18.70
N LYS A 171 10.08 10.29 -19.40
CA LYS A 171 9.87 9.64 -20.71
C LYS A 171 10.74 10.27 -21.79
N ASP A 172 10.78 11.61 -21.82
CA ASP A 172 11.59 12.37 -22.79
C ASP A 172 13.10 12.12 -22.60
N ALA A 173 13.52 11.82 -21.37
CA ALA A 173 14.87 11.34 -21.02
C ALA A 173 15.08 9.81 -21.21
N GLY A 174 14.15 9.10 -21.86
CA GLY A 174 14.32 7.70 -22.27
C GLY A 174 13.94 6.63 -21.23
N GLY A 175 13.27 7.01 -20.14
CA GLY A 175 12.61 6.08 -19.21
C GLY A 175 11.16 5.76 -19.61
N HIS A 176 10.50 4.91 -18.82
CA HIS A 176 9.09 4.59 -18.94
C HIS A 176 8.37 4.89 -17.62
N CYS A 177 7.49 5.89 -17.61
CA CYS A 177 6.70 6.22 -16.44
C CYS A 177 5.60 5.17 -16.22
N CYS A 178 5.75 4.35 -15.18
CA CYS A 178 4.85 3.24 -14.83
C CYS A 178 3.55 3.74 -14.19
N ASN A 179 3.66 4.64 -13.21
CA ASN A 179 2.51 5.10 -12.42
C ASN A 179 2.82 6.40 -11.64
N VAL A 180 1.77 7.10 -11.21
CA VAL A 180 1.83 8.24 -10.29
C VAL A 180 0.98 7.95 -9.07
N PHE A 181 1.61 7.90 -7.89
CA PHE A 181 0.94 7.71 -6.62
C PHE A 181 0.83 9.05 -5.89
N TYR A 182 -0.38 9.44 -5.51
CA TYR A 182 -0.60 10.60 -4.65
C TYR A 182 -0.67 10.13 -3.19
N LEU A 183 -0.17 10.94 -2.25
CA LEU A 183 -0.14 10.60 -0.83
C LEU A 183 -0.33 11.83 0.08
N LEU A 184 -0.49 11.54 1.37
CA LEU A 184 -0.33 12.47 2.49
C LEU A 184 0.93 12.07 3.26
N GLU A 185 1.91 12.97 3.41
CA GLU A 185 3.08 12.80 4.28
C GLU A 185 2.66 12.80 5.76
N ASP A 186 1.82 13.77 6.16
CA ASP A 186 1.17 13.78 7.48
C ASP A 186 -0.34 13.52 7.34
N LYS A 187 -0.76 12.32 7.78
CA LYS A 187 -2.15 11.88 7.72
C LYS A 187 -2.99 12.37 8.91
N LYS A 188 -2.36 12.92 9.96
CA LYS A 188 -2.97 13.10 11.29
C LYS A 188 -4.23 13.96 11.26
N ASP A 189 -4.22 15.08 10.56
CA ASP A 189 -5.35 16.01 10.56
C ASP A 189 -6.53 15.47 9.73
N ALA A 190 -6.25 14.86 8.58
CA ALA A 190 -7.27 14.19 7.77
C ALA A 190 -7.88 12.99 8.52
N TYR A 191 -7.05 12.17 9.17
CA TYR A 191 -7.45 11.04 10.01
C TYR A 191 -8.36 11.47 11.18
N ASN A 192 -7.93 12.47 11.95
CA ASN A 192 -8.71 13.00 13.08
C ASN A 192 -10.05 13.59 12.62
N ARG A 193 -10.06 14.29 11.49
CA ARG A 193 -11.28 14.83 10.89
C ARG A 193 -12.23 13.71 10.45
N ALA A 194 -11.73 12.68 9.76
CA ALA A 194 -12.54 11.54 9.34
C ALA A 194 -13.15 10.79 10.55
N LEU A 195 -12.39 10.58 11.62
CA LEU A 195 -12.91 10.00 12.87
C LEU A 195 -13.97 10.87 13.55
N SER A 196 -13.78 12.20 13.54
CA SER A 196 -14.73 13.16 14.10
C SER A 196 -16.06 13.15 13.33
N GLU A 197 -16.00 13.19 12.00
CA GLU A 197 -17.17 13.07 11.13
C GLU A 197 -17.85 11.70 11.27
N ALA A 198 -17.07 10.61 11.41
CA ALA A 198 -17.62 9.27 11.66
C ALA A 198 -18.33 9.20 13.03
N LYS A 199 -17.77 9.82 14.08
CA LYS A 199 -18.43 9.92 15.40
C LYS A 199 -19.75 10.69 15.29
N ALA A 200 -19.76 11.86 14.66
CA ALA A 200 -20.97 12.65 14.46
C ALA A 200 -22.04 11.87 13.68
N ASN A 201 -21.65 11.09 12.67
CA ASN A 201 -22.54 10.20 11.93
C ASN A 201 -23.12 9.06 12.80
N ALA A 202 -22.37 8.56 13.79
CA ALA A 202 -22.87 7.57 14.75
C ALA A 202 -23.90 8.19 15.73
N GLU A 203 -23.64 9.41 16.19
CA GLU A 203 -24.53 10.17 17.07
C GLU A 203 -25.85 10.52 16.36
N GLN A 204 -25.79 11.07 15.15
CA GLN A 204 -26.97 11.35 14.34
C GLN A 204 -27.82 10.10 14.08
N LYS A 205 -27.20 8.95 13.81
CA LYS A 205 -27.91 7.66 13.67
C LYS A 205 -28.57 7.21 14.97
N ALA A 206 -27.92 7.41 16.12
CA ALA A 206 -28.49 7.05 17.42
C ALA A 206 -29.70 7.93 17.77
N GLU A 207 -29.63 9.23 17.45
CA GLU A 207 -30.74 10.17 17.59
C GLU A 207 -31.91 9.78 16.66
N VAL A 208 -31.67 9.66 15.36
CA VAL A 208 -32.72 9.43 14.34
C VAL A 208 -33.37 8.04 14.44
N LEU A 209 -32.59 6.99 14.74
CA LEU A 209 -33.10 5.61 14.73
C LEU A 209 -33.53 5.09 16.10
N LEU A 210 -32.99 5.64 17.20
CA LEU A 210 -33.19 5.13 18.56
C LEU A 210 -33.69 6.21 19.54
N GLY A 211 -33.82 7.47 19.12
CA GLY A 211 -34.23 8.59 19.98
C GLY A 211 -33.14 9.04 20.96
N ILE A 212 -31.88 8.62 20.78
CA ILE A 212 -30.80 8.87 21.73
C ILE A 212 -30.04 10.14 21.34
N ALA A 213 -30.40 11.27 21.95
CA ALA A 213 -29.71 12.56 21.77
C ALA A 213 -28.46 12.73 22.67
N SER A 214 -28.16 11.77 23.56
CA SER A 214 -27.00 11.85 24.46
C SER A 214 -25.70 11.38 23.79
N ALA A 215 -24.57 12.01 24.11
CA ALA A 215 -23.25 11.56 23.69
C ALA A 215 -22.96 10.08 24.10
N PRO A 216 -22.19 9.32 23.30
CA PRO A 216 -21.88 7.92 23.58
C PRO A 216 -21.01 7.76 24.84
N LYS A 217 -21.24 6.68 25.58
CA LYS A 217 -20.44 6.29 26.76
C LYS A 217 -19.04 5.80 26.39
N SER A 218 -18.87 5.29 25.17
CA SER A 218 -17.56 4.92 24.61
C SER A 218 -17.60 5.03 23.09
N VAL A 219 -16.54 5.55 22.48
CA VAL A 219 -16.27 5.43 21.04
C VAL A 219 -15.03 4.57 20.88
N THR A 220 -15.06 3.62 19.95
CA THR A 220 -13.91 2.78 19.61
C THR A 220 -13.73 2.85 18.10
N GLU A 221 -12.56 3.25 17.64
CA GLU A 221 -12.18 3.14 16.23
C GLU A 221 -12.26 1.68 15.78
N GLN A 222 -12.63 1.44 14.52
CA GLN A 222 -12.68 0.10 13.92
C GLN A 222 -11.66 -0.02 12.79
N CYS A 223 -11.60 1.00 11.93
CA CYS A 223 -10.61 1.13 10.89
C CYS A 223 -10.57 2.58 10.40
N VAL A 224 -9.42 2.98 9.87
CA VAL A 224 -9.27 4.10 8.95
C VAL A 224 -8.45 3.63 7.76
N TYR A 225 -8.87 4.00 6.56
CA TYR A 225 -8.17 3.72 5.30
C TYR A 225 -7.92 5.04 4.57
N ASP A 226 -6.79 5.15 3.88
CA ASP A 226 -6.53 6.22 2.92
C ASP A 226 -6.14 5.65 1.56
N TYR A 227 -6.66 6.26 0.49
CA TYR A 227 -6.41 5.85 -0.89
C TYR A 227 -6.52 7.05 -1.85
N SER A 228 -5.76 7.02 -2.96
CA SER A 228 -5.90 8.04 -4.00
C SER A 228 -7.27 7.97 -4.64
N ASP A 229 -7.91 9.13 -4.82
CA ASP A 229 -9.19 9.22 -5.53
C ASP A 229 -8.96 8.98 -7.04
N CYS A 230 -9.59 7.95 -7.59
CA CYS A 230 -9.47 7.63 -9.01
C CYS A 230 -10.33 8.53 -9.90
N GLU A 231 -11.33 9.24 -9.35
CA GLU A 231 -12.15 10.21 -10.07
C GLU A 231 -11.48 11.59 -10.09
N GLN A 232 -10.70 11.92 -9.04
CA GLN A 232 -10.07 13.24 -8.85
C GLN A 232 -8.55 13.12 -8.62
N LYS A 233 -7.77 13.24 -9.70
CA LYS A 233 -6.29 13.27 -9.62
C LYS A 233 -5.82 14.30 -8.59
N GLY A 234 -4.81 13.92 -7.79
CA GLY A 234 -4.28 14.78 -6.74
C GLY A 234 -5.11 14.82 -5.45
N MET A 235 -6.22 14.07 -5.37
CA MET A 235 -7.02 13.97 -4.15
C MET A 235 -6.81 12.61 -3.46
N ILE A 236 -6.83 12.62 -2.14
CA ILE A 236 -6.81 11.46 -1.26
C ILE A 236 -8.15 11.36 -0.55
N VAL A 237 -8.74 10.18 -0.61
CA VAL A 237 -9.87 9.80 0.22
C VAL A 237 -9.36 9.26 1.54
N VAL A 238 -9.91 9.73 2.66
CA VAL A 238 -9.75 9.13 3.98
C VAL A 238 -11.12 8.66 4.48
N GLU A 239 -11.27 7.36 4.67
CA GLU A 239 -12.49 6.72 5.15
C GLU A 239 -12.29 6.16 6.56
N ALA A 240 -13.15 6.54 7.50
CA ALA A 240 -13.08 6.13 8.90
C ALA A 240 -14.38 5.47 9.36
N THR A 241 -14.24 4.38 10.14
CA THR A 241 -15.37 3.70 10.81
C THR A 241 -15.16 3.68 12.32
N VAL A 242 -16.18 4.10 13.06
CA VAL A 242 -16.21 4.05 14.53
C VAL A 242 -17.40 3.27 15.05
N ARG A 243 -17.20 2.59 16.18
CA ARG A 243 -18.24 1.91 16.97
C ARG A 243 -18.54 2.76 18.21
N ALA A 244 -19.72 3.38 18.24
CA ALA A 244 -20.20 4.15 19.39
C ALA A 244 -21.16 3.30 20.23
N ARG A 245 -21.01 3.34 21.56
CA ARG A 245 -21.93 2.68 22.51
C ARG A 245 -22.68 3.73 23.32
N PHE A 246 -23.99 3.57 23.43
CA PHE A 246 -24.89 4.48 24.13
C PHE A 246 -25.62 3.77 25.26
N SER A 247 -26.06 4.54 26.26
CA SER A 247 -27.07 4.10 27.22
C SER A 247 -28.46 4.31 26.62
N VAL A 248 -29.40 3.43 26.98
CA VAL A 248 -30.83 3.52 26.67
C VAL A 248 -31.62 3.39 27.96
#